data_AF-A0A2E6TD16-F1
#
_entry.id   AF-A0A2E6TD16-F1
#
_cell.length_a   1.000
_cell.length_b   1.000
_cell.length_c   1.000
_cell.angle_alpha   90.00
_cell.angle_beta   90.00
_cell.angle_gamma   90.00
#
_symmetry.space_group_name_H-M   'P 1'
#
loop_
_entity.id
_entity.type
_entity.pdbx_description
1 polymer ?
#
loop_
_entity_poly.entity_id
_entity_poly.type
_entity_poly.pdbx_seq_one_letter_code
_entity_poly.pdbx_strand_id
1 'polypeptide(L)' 'MFKTRLSKILAAIFIFSTIMGPGPGLYLIMPEGDESPASVFGIPILYAWVVLWFFVQAGVILVAYFKLWSKQENSSE' A
#
# COMPACT_ATOMS: atom_id res chain seq x y z
N MET A 1 7.45 -15.77 11.78
CA MET A 1 8.44 -15.08 12.65
C MET A 1 9.37 -14.25 11.77
N PHE A 2 9.16 -12.94 11.67
CA PHE A 2 9.92 -12.04 10.79
C PHE A 2 11.41 -11.99 11.19
N LYS A 3 12.25 -12.84 10.59
CA LYS A 3 13.66 -13.06 11.00
C LYS A 3 14.60 -11.88 10.68
N THR A 4 14.28 -11.04 9.70
CA THR A 4 15.17 -9.94 9.24
C THR A 4 14.52 -8.57 9.39
N ARG A 5 15.36 -7.55 9.65
CA ARG A 5 14.94 -6.13 9.76
C ARG A 5 14.14 -5.70 8.53
N LEU A 6 14.53 -6.18 7.35
CA LEU A 6 13.82 -5.95 6.08
C LEU A 6 12.39 -6.47 6.08
N SER A 7 12.12 -7.69 6.58
CA SER A 7 10.76 -8.21 6.62
C SER A 7 9.86 -7.45 7.58
N LYS A 8 10.39 -6.97 8.72
CA LYS A 8 9.62 -6.13 9.65
C LYS A 8 9.25 -4.80 9.01
N ILE A 9 10.18 -4.18 8.29
CA ILE A 9 9.94 -2.92 7.56
C ILE A 9 8.90 -3.13 6.46
N LEU A 10 9.03 -4.18 5.64
CA LEU A 10 8.07 -4.49 4.59
C LEU A 10 6.67 -4.78 5.16
N ALA A 11 6.57 -5.52 6.25
CA ALA A 11 5.30 -5.77 6.92
C ALA A 11 4.68 -4.47 7.45
N ALA A 12 5.48 -3.59 8.05
CA ALA A 12 5.00 -2.28 8.51
C ALA A 12 4.49 -1.42 7.34
N ILE A 13 5.22 -1.35 6.23
CA ILE A 13 4.81 -0.62 5.02
C ILE A 13 3.53 -1.22 4.45
N PHE A 14 3.40 -2.55 4.41
CA PHE A 14 2.20 -3.22 3.93
C PHE A 14 0.98 -2.87 4.77
N ILE A 15 1.08 -2.97 6.10
CA ILE A 15 -0.02 -2.64 7.02
C ILE A 15 -0.40 -1.16 6.89
N PHE A 16 0.60 -0.28 6.85
CA PHE A 16 0.39 1.15 6.67
C PHE A 16 -0.36 1.43 5.36
N SER A 17 0.09 0.84 4.26
CA SER A 17 -0.57 0.94 2.95
C SER A 17 -2.02 0.45 2.98
N THR A 18 -2.29 -0.65 3.69
CA THR A 18 -3.64 -1.21 3.85
C THR A 18 -4.57 -0.27 4.62
N ILE A 19 -4.07 0.49 5.58
CA ILE A 19 -4.87 1.46 6.34
C ILE A 19 -5.10 2.73 5.50
N MET A 20 -4.05 3.19 4.80
CA MET A 20 -4.07 4.42 4.01
C MET A 20 -4.94 4.32 2.74
N GLY A 21 -5.19 3.12 2.21
CA GLY A 21 -6.05 2.92 1.05
C GLY A 21 -7.52 3.29 1.30
N PRO A 22 -8.24 2.57 2.17
CA PRO A 22 -9.67 2.77 2.40
C PRO A 22 -9.99 3.93 3.35
N GLY A 23 -9.09 4.29 4.28
CA GLY A 23 -9.38 5.28 5.33
C GLY A 23 -9.29 6.74 4.86
N PRO A 24 -8.07 7.30 4.72
CA PRO A 24 -7.88 8.72 4.41
C PRO A 24 -8.22 9.08 2.96
N GLY A 25 -8.30 8.10 2.05
CA GLY A 25 -8.68 8.35 0.66
C GLY A 25 -10.05 9.04 0.56
N LEU A 26 -11.00 8.66 1.40
CA LEU A 26 -12.35 9.22 1.41
C LEU A 26 -12.38 10.72 1.73
N TYR A 27 -11.43 11.21 2.55
CA TYR A 27 -11.30 12.63 2.88
C TYR A 27 -10.80 13.47 1.68
N LEU A 28 -10.23 12.85 0.64
CA LEU A 28 -9.81 13.57 -0.57
C LEU A 28 -11.00 14.06 -1.41
N ILE A 29 -12.18 13.45 -1.26
CA ILE A 29 -13.40 13.82 -1.99
C ILE A 29 -14.47 14.50 -1.14
N MET A 30 -14.37 14.33 0.17
CA MET A 30 -15.30 14.87 1.15
C MET A 30 -14.47 15.41 2.32
N PRO A 31 -13.86 16.60 2.16
CA PRO A 31 -13.33 17.31 3.31
C PRO A 31 -14.50 17.64 4.26
N GLU A 32 -14.27 17.53 5.57
CA GLU A 32 -15.30 17.68 6.60
C GLU A 32 -16.11 18.98 6.41
N GLY A 33 -17.39 18.85 6.10
CA GLY A 33 -18.32 19.98 5.95
C GLY A 33 -18.95 20.15 4.57
N ASP A 34 -18.56 19.37 3.55
CA ASP A 34 -19.21 19.40 2.23
C ASP A 34 -20.16 18.20 2.05
N GLU A 35 -21.45 18.48 1.93
CA GLU A 35 -22.53 17.50 1.69
C GLU A 35 -22.73 17.16 0.20
N SER A 36 -21.84 17.65 -0.66
CA SER A 36 -21.76 17.30 -2.07
C SER A 36 -20.37 16.70 -2.37
N PRO A 37 -20.27 15.51 -2.99
CA PRO A 37 -18.97 14.96 -3.39
C PRO A 37 -18.26 15.98 -4.27
N ALA A 38 -17.04 16.37 -3.87
CA ALA A 38 -16.29 17.43 -4.53
C ALA A 38 -16.03 17.06 -6.00
N SER A 39 -16.82 17.63 -6.91
CA SER A 39 -16.63 17.61 -8.36
C SER A 39 -16.74 16.24 -9.05
N VAL A 40 -17.02 16.26 -10.36
CA VAL A 40 -17.01 15.08 -11.27
C VAL A 40 -15.67 14.32 -11.19
N PHE A 41 -14.61 14.97 -10.74
CA PHE A 41 -13.28 14.40 -10.56
C PHE A 41 -13.04 13.68 -9.23
N GLY A 42 -13.92 13.76 -8.25
CA GLY A 42 -13.73 13.11 -6.95
C GLY A 42 -13.56 11.59 -7.07
N ILE A 43 -14.44 10.92 -7.82
CA ILE A 43 -14.36 9.47 -8.04
C ILE A 43 -13.05 9.06 -8.74
N PRO A 44 -12.63 9.69 -9.86
CA PRO A 44 -11.31 9.45 -10.46
C PRO A 44 -10.14 9.61 -9.48
N ILE A 45 -10.17 10.63 -8.62
CA ILE A 45 -9.11 10.88 -7.62
C ILE A 45 -9.07 9.76 -6.57
N LEU A 46 -10.23 9.27 -6.11
CA LEU A 46 -10.28 8.10 -5.22
C LEU A 46 -9.69 6.86 -5.86
N TYR A 47 -10.04 6.60 -7.12
CA TYR A 47 -9.49 5.45 -7.84
C TYR A 47 -7.98 5.58 -8.00
N ALA A 48 -7.47 6.74 -8.37
CA ALA A 48 -6.03 6.98 -8.45
C ALA A 48 -5.33 6.76 -7.09
N TRP A 49 -5.96 7.19 -5.99
CA TRP A 49 -5.45 6.98 -4.63
C TRP A 49 -5.38 5.50 -4.26
N VAL A 50 -6.47 4.75 -4.46
CA VAL A 50 -6.52 3.31 -4.16
C VAL A 50 -5.52 2.54 -5.03
N VAL A 51 -5.43 2.87 -6.31
CA VAL A 51 -4.48 2.26 -7.25
C VAL A 51 -3.04 2.54 -6.82
N LEU A 52 -2.72 3.75 -6.38
CA LEU A 52 -1.40 4.09 -5.85
C LEU A 52 -1.02 3.18 -4.69
N TRP A 53 -1.89 3.00 -3.70
CA TRP A 53 -1.62 2.12 -2.55
C TRP A 53 -1.57 0.65 -2.93
N PHE A 54 -2.33 0.23 -3.93
CA PHE A 54 -2.22 -1.12 -4.48
C PHE A 54 -0.84 -1.38 -5.10
N PHE A 55 -0.29 -0.41 -5.84
CA PHE A 55 1.08 -0.51 -6.36
C PHE A 55 2.13 -0.58 -5.24
N VAL A 56 1.94 0.16 -4.14
CA VAL A 56 2.83 0.07 -2.97
C VAL A 56 2.80 -1.34 -2.37
N GLN A 57 1.62 -1.96 -2.23
CA GLN A 57 1.50 -3.34 -1.77
C GLN A 57 2.14 -4.33 -2.74
N ALA A 58 1.91 -4.19 -4.05
CA ALA A 58 2.53 -5.02 -5.08
C ALA A 58 4.07 -4.92 -5.03
N GLY A 59 4.61 -3.71 -4.88
CA GLY A 59 6.05 -3.48 -4.72
C GLY A 59 6.62 -4.15 -3.48
N VAL A 60 5.92 -4.09 -2.35
CA VAL A 60 6.30 -4.82 -1.13
C VAL A 60 6.39 -6.33 -1.37
N ILE A 61 5.39 -6.90 -2.06
CA ILE A 61 5.37 -8.35 -2.38
C ILE A 61 6.53 -8.72 -3.31
N LEU A 62 6.76 -7.93 -4.36
CA LEU A 62 7.89 -8.12 -5.29
C LEU A 62 9.24 -8.07 -4.56
N VAL A 63 9.44 -7.08 -3.69
CA VAL A 63 10.68 -6.96 -2.90
C VAL A 63 10.83 -8.13 -1.94
N ALA A 64 9.74 -8.59 -1.30
CA ALA A 64 9.78 -9.79 -0.46
C ALA A 64 10.19 -11.02 -1.27
N TYR A 65 9.62 -11.20 -2.45
CA TYR A 65 9.94 -12.31 -3.34
C TYR A 65 11.42 -12.31 -3.75
N PHE A 66 11.91 -11.19 -4.29
CA PHE A 66 13.30 -11.12 -4.77
C PHE A 66 14.35 -11.11 -3.65
N LYS A 67 14.14 -10.35 -2.56
CA LYS A 67 15.18 -10.19 -1.52
C LYS A 67 15.13 -11.21 -0.40
N LEU A 68 13.96 -11.77 -0.11
CA LEU A 68 13.80 -12.74 0.96
C LEU A 68 13.70 -14.17 0.44
N TRP A 69 12.88 -14.39 -0.60
CA TRP A 69 12.62 -15.74 -1.10
C TRP A 69 13.76 -16.24 -2.00
N SER A 70 14.12 -15.49 -3.04
CA SER A 70 15.20 -15.89 -3.97
C SER A 70 16.59 -15.95 -3.31
N LYS A 71 16.80 -15.17 -2.23
CA LYS A 71 18.04 -15.23 -1.45
C LYS A 71 18.13 -16.47 -0.54
N GLN A 72 17.02 -17.02 -0.07
CA GLN A 72 17.03 -18.27 0.70
C GLN A 72 17.30 -19.48 -0.19
N GLU A 73 16.78 -19.47 -1.42
CA GLU A 73 16.99 -20.52 -2.42
C GLU A 73 18.46 -20.61 -2.83
N ASN A 74 19.12 -19.48 -3.13
CA ASN A 74 20.53 -19.43 -3.54
C ASN A 74 21.57 -19.61 -2.40
N SER A 75 21.14 -19.76 -1.14
CA SER A 75 22.07 -19.95 0.00
C SER A 75 22.09 -21.39 0.51
N SER A 76 21.37 -22.28 -0.17
CA SER A 76 21.24 -23.71 0.16
C SER A 76 21.95 -24.62 -0.87
N GLU A 77 22.67 -24.03 -1.83
CA GLU A 77 23.66 -24.71 -2.68
C GLU A 77 25.08 -24.46 -2.17
#